data_AF-A0A1G7PMP4-F1
#
_entry.id   AF-A0A1G7PMP4-F1
#
_cell.length_a   1.000
_cell.length_b   1.000
_cell.length_c   1.000
_cell.angle_alpha   90.00
_cell.angle_beta   90.00
_cell.angle_gamma   90.00
#
_symmetry.space_group_name_H-M   'P 1'
#
loop_
_entity.id
_entity.type
_entity.pdbx_description
1 polymer ?
#
loop_
_entity_poly.entity_id
_entity_poly.type
_entity_poly.pdbx_seq_one_letter_code
_entity_poly.pdbx_strand_id
1 'polypeptide(L)'
;LSNVIGYFIPSGGGKWAVEAPYIIQAGAALGVPHAKTVIAYSYGNDWVNLIQPFWALPFMSVVGLEFRDFVGYTFITWIVIGIIMLLGLTYIPF
;
A
#
# COMPACT_ATOMS: atom_id res chain seq x y z
N LEU A 1 -2.05 3.80 -10.21
CA LEU A 1 -3.31 3.03 -10.37
C LEU A 1 -3.67 2.25 -9.10
N SER A 2 -2.75 1.43 -8.57
CA SER A 2 -2.99 0.60 -7.36
C SER A 2 -3.53 1.38 -6.16
N ASN A 3 -3.10 2.63 -5.94
CA ASN A 3 -3.58 3.48 -4.84
C ASN A 3 -5.07 3.84 -4.96
N VAL A 4 -5.53 4.17 -6.17
CA VAL A 4 -6.94 4.56 -6.41
C VAL A 4 -7.83 3.33 -6.32
N ILE A 5 -7.41 2.20 -6.90
CA ILE A 5 -8.16 0.93 -6.83
C ILE A 5 -8.14 0.36 -5.41
N GLY A 6 -7.03 0.51 -4.68
CA GLY A 6 -6.88 0.08 -3.29
C GLY A 6 -7.82 0.78 -2.32
N TYR A 7 -8.22 2.02 -2.61
CA TYR A 7 -9.23 2.72 -1.82
C TYR A 7 -10.62 2.05 -1.90
N PHE A 8 -10.98 1.45 -3.04
CA PHE A 8 -12.29 0.81 -3.23
C PHE A 8 -12.29 -0.70 -2.98
N ILE A 9 -11.16 -1.37 -3.19
CA ILE A 9 -11.01 -2.82 -3.05
C ILE A 9 -9.87 -3.08 -2.04
N PRO A 10 -10.18 -3.20 -0.74
CA PRO A 10 -9.18 -3.41 0.30
C PRO A 10 -8.79 -4.90 0.38
N SER A 11 -8.32 -5.46 -0.74
CA SER A 11 -7.85 -6.84 -0.85
C SER A 11 -6.53 -6.89 -1.63
N GLY A 12 -5.41 -6.95 -0.91
CA GLY A 12 -4.08 -7.00 -1.52
C GLY A 12 -3.89 -8.24 -2.41
N GLY A 13 -4.32 -9.41 -1.94
CA GLY A 13 -4.17 -10.67 -2.69
C GLY A 13 -5.09 -10.78 -3.90
N GLY A 14 -6.36 -10.35 -3.77
CA GLY A 14 -7.32 -10.39 -4.87
C GLY A 14 -6.95 -9.40 -5.98
N LYS A 15 -6.51 -8.20 -5.62
CA LYS A 15 -5.96 -7.24 -6.59
C LYS A 15 -4.71 -7.79 -7.25
N TRP A 16 -3.75 -8.29 -6.49
CA TRP A 16 -2.51 -8.81 -7.06
C TRP A 16 -2.74 -9.93 -8.08
N ALA A 17 -3.67 -10.86 -7.81
CA ALA A 17 -3.99 -11.93 -8.76
C ALA A 17 -4.45 -11.43 -10.14
N VAL A 18 -5.16 -10.29 -10.18
CA VAL A 18 -5.65 -9.68 -11.41
C VAL A 18 -4.61 -8.72 -12.01
N GLU A 19 -3.88 -8.00 -11.16
CA GLU A 19 -3.02 -6.88 -11.57
C GLU A 19 -1.58 -7.29 -11.89
N ALA A 20 -1.09 -8.38 -11.32
CA ALA A 20 0.28 -8.85 -11.52
C ALA A 20 0.68 -9.01 -12.99
N PRO A 21 -0.12 -9.67 -13.87
CA PRO A 21 0.31 -9.93 -15.25
C PRO A 21 0.65 -8.66 -16.01
N TYR A 22 -0.19 -7.63 -15.93
CA TYR A 22 0.02 -6.39 -16.67
C TYR A 22 0.97 -5.42 -15.97
N ILE A 23 1.02 -5.40 -14.63
CA ILE A 23 1.98 -4.57 -13.87
C ILE A 23 3.41 -5.04 -14.12
N ILE A 24 3.65 -6.34 -14.06
CA ILE A 24 4.98 -6.94 -14.29
C ILE A 24 5.44 -6.71 -15.73
N GLN A 25 4.54 -6.88 -16.71
CA GLN A 25 4.83 -6.62 -18.12
C GLN A 25 5.11 -5.13 -18.38
N ALA A 26 4.35 -4.22 -17.78
CA ALA A 26 4.58 -2.78 -17.90
C ALA A 26 5.93 -2.37 -17.30
N GLY A 27 6.30 -2.94 -16.14
CA GLY A 27 7.63 -2.74 -15.54
C GLY A 27 8.76 -3.20 -16.46
N ALA A 28 8.63 -4.41 -17.02
CA ALA A 28 9.60 -4.96 -17.96
C ALA A 28 9.75 -4.12 -19.24
N ALA A 29 8.65 -3.61 -19.79
CA ALA A 29 8.66 -2.74 -20.97
C ALA A 29 9.39 -1.40 -20.72
N LEU A 30 9.45 -0.95 -19.46
CA LEU A 30 10.18 0.25 -19.02
C LEU A 30 11.61 -0.07 -18.56
N GLY A 31 12.08 -1.31 -18.69
CA GLY A 31 13.41 -1.73 -18.24
C GLY A 31 13.55 -1.78 -16.72
N VAL A 32 12.45 -1.79 -15.96
CA VAL A 32 12.46 -1.88 -14.50
C VAL A 32 12.53 -3.35 -14.08
N PRO A 33 13.44 -3.74 -13.17
CA PRO A 33 13.50 -5.09 -12.64
C PRO A 33 12.17 -5.51 -12.00
N HIS A 34 11.73 -6.75 -12.24
CA HIS A 34 10.47 -7.27 -11.71
C HIS A 34 10.36 -7.11 -10.18
N ALA A 35 11.45 -7.35 -9.44
CA ALA A 35 11.49 -7.16 -8.00
C ALA A 35 11.11 -5.72 -7.59
N LYS A 36 11.69 -4.71 -8.26
CA LYS A 36 11.40 -3.30 -8.00
C LYS A 36 9.94 -2.95 -8.35
N THR A 37 9.41 -3.51 -9.44
CA THR A 37 8.01 -3.34 -9.83
C THR A 37 7.04 -3.92 -8.79
N VAL A 38 7.30 -5.14 -8.30
CA VAL A 38 6.49 -5.81 -7.27
C VAL A 38 6.52 -5.02 -5.96
N ILE A 39 7.72 -4.62 -5.52
CA ILE A 39 7.91 -3.85 -4.28
C ILE A 39 7.18 -2.51 -4.36
N ALA A 40 7.30 -1.79 -5.47
CA ALA A 40 6.60 -0.52 -5.69
C ALA A 40 5.07 -0.70 -5.65
N TYR A 41 4.57 -1.79 -6.23
CA TYR A 41 3.15 -2.12 -6.23
C TYR A 41 2.62 -2.40 -4.82
N SER A 42 3.30 -3.28 -4.08
CA SER A 42 2.93 -3.68 -2.72
C SER A 42 2.96 -2.47 -1.77
N TYR A 43 4.01 -1.66 -1.82
CA TYR A 43 4.09 -0.47 -0.98
C TYR A 43 3.01 0.55 -1.28
N GLY A 44 2.66 0.78 -2.55
CA GLY A 44 1.55 1.67 -2.88
C GLY A 44 0.22 1.19 -2.28
N ASN A 45 -0.05 -0.10 -2.38
CA ASN A 45 -1.25 -0.70 -1.79
C ASN A 45 -1.30 -0.52 -0.26
N ASP A 46 -0.21 -0.85 0.43
CA ASP A 46 -0.14 -0.77 1.89
C ASP A 46 -0.19 0.68 2.40
N TRP A 47 0.37 1.61 1.63
CA TRP A 47 0.31 3.02 1.93
C TRP A 47 -1.13 3.52 1.96
N VAL A 48 -1.97 3.22 0.96
CA VAL A 48 -3.39 3.64 0.98
C VAL A 48 -4.19 3.01 2.11
N ASN A 49 -3.84 1.80 2.53
CA ASN A 49 -4.48 1.13 3.67
C ASN A 49 -4.21 1.81 5.03
N LEU A 50 -3.31 2.79 5.11
CA LEU A 50 -3.14 3.62 6.31
C LEU A 50 -4.15 4.77 6.39
N ILE A 51 -4.68 5.24 5.26
CA ILE A 51 -5.77 6.24 5.23
C ILE A 51 -7.09 5.58 5.64
N GLN A 52 -7.35 4.37 5.14
CA GLN A 52 -8.52 3.55 5.49
C GLN A 52 -8.08 2.22 6.11
N PRO A 53 -7.82 2.21 7.42
CA PRO A 53 -7.31 1.03 8.11
C PRO A 53 -8.42 0.02 8.40
N PHE A 54 -9.00 -0.61 7.37
CA PHE A 54 -10.02 -1.65 7.54
C PHE A 54 -9.51 -2.87 8.31
N TRP A 55 -8.20 -3.12 8.23
CA TRP A 55 -7.50 -4.11 9.04
C TRP A 55 -7.59 -3.85 10.54
N ALA A 56 -7.88 -2.62 10.97
CA ALA A 56 -7.99 -2.25 12.37
C ALA A 56 -9.37 -2.58 12.97
N LEU A 57 -10.40 -2.82 12.15
CA LEU A 57 -11.77 -3.10 12.60
C LEU A 57 -11.87 -4.30 13.58
N PRO A 58 -11.17 -5.42 13.38
CA PRO A 58 -11.19 -6.53 14.33
C PRO A 58 -10.46 -6.22 15.63
N PHE A 59 -9.44 -5.36 15.61
CA PHE A 59 -8.71 -5.00 16.81
C PHE A 59 -9.52 -4.02 17.66
N MET A 60 -10.15 -3.02 17.04
CA MET A 60 -10.96 -2.03 17.76
C MET A 60 -12.13 -2.67 18.52
N SER A 61 -12.73 -3.75 18.01
CA SER A 61 -13.80 -4.47 18.71
C SER A 61 -13.32 -5.19 19.98
N VAL A 62 -12.04 -5.59 20.03
CA VAL A 62 -11.43 -6.26 21.20
C VAL A 62 -10.98 -5.25 22.25
N VAL A 63 -10.34 -4.14 21.83
CA VAL A 63 -9.86 -3.10 22.76
C VAL A 63 -10.92 -2.06 23.14
N GLY A 64 -12.09 -2.07 22.49
CA GLY A 64 -13.17 -1.12 22.77
C GLY A 64 -12.85 0.31 22.32
N LEU A 65 -12.02 0.46 21.30
CA LEU A 65 -11.66 1.76 20.72
C LEU A 65 -12.65 2.15 19.63
N GLU A 66 -12.87 3.45 19.45
CA GLU A 66 -13.58 3.99 18.30
C GLU A 66 -12.60 4.32 17.15
N PHE A 67 -13.13 4.39 15.93
CA PHE A 67 -12.32 4.74 14.75
C PHE A 67 -11.58 6.08 14.89
N ARG A 68 -12.23 7.05 15.56
CA ARG A 68 -11.68 8.39 15.82
C ARG A 68 -10.40 8.35 16.67
N ASP A 69 -10.22 7.31 17.49
CA ASP A 69 -9.15 7.27 18.48
C ASP A 69 -7.79 7.02 17.83
N PHE A 70 -7.77 6.38 16.66
CA PHE A 70 -6.52 5.97 16.02
C PHE A 70 -6.31 6.54 14.60
N VAL A 71 -7.36 7.01 13.91
CA VAL A 71 -7.27 7.52 12.53
C VAL A 71 -6.27 8.68 12.37
N GLY A 72 -6.13 9.53 13.39
CA GLY A 72 -5.14 10.60 13.39
C GLY A 72 -3.70 10.08 13.37
N TYR A 73 -3.43 9.00 14.12
CA TYR A 73 -2.12 8.34 14.16
C TYR A 73 -1.82 7.63 12.84
N THR A 74 -2.81 6.97 12.23
CA THR A 74 -2.60 6.31 10.94
C THR A 74 -2.36 7.33 9.83
N PHE A 75 -2.99 8.51 9.89
CA PHE A 75 -2.74 9.60 8.96
C PHE A 75 -1.32 10.19 9.09
N ILE A 76 -0.83 10.41 10.32
CA ILE A 76 0.57 10.84 10.52
C ILE A 76 1.53 9.76 10.02
N THR A 77 1.24 8.50 10.34
CA THR A 77 2.03 7.35 9.87
C THR A 77 2.03 7.27 8.35
N TRP A 78 0.91 7.56 7.69
CA TRP A 78 0.79 7.63 6.24
C TRP A 78 1.78 8.66 5.65
N ILE A 79 1.88 9.85 6.22
CA ILE A 79 2.83 10.87 5.75
C ILE A 79 4.28 10.38 5.92
N VAL A 80 4.64 9.93 7.13
CA VAL A 80 6.02 9.54 7.46
C VAL A 80 6.47 8.33 6.62
N ILE A 81 5.64 7.29 6.57
CA ILE A 81 5.93 6.09 5.79
C ILE A 81 5.95 6.39 4.29
N GLY A 82 5.06 7.27 3.81
CA GLY A 82 5.06 7.70 2.42
C GLY A 82 6.39 8.34 2.01
N ILE A 83 6.94 9.22 2.84
CA ILE A 83 8.26 9.82 2.60
C ILE A 83 9.35 8.73 2.59
N ILE A 84 9.36 7.84 3.58
CA ILE A 84 10.37 6.76 3.67
C ILE A 84 10.30 5.83 2.45
N MET A 85 9.11 5.42 2.03
CA MET A 85 8.90 4.57 0.85
C MET A 85 9.38 5.25 -0.43
N LEU A 86 9.04 6.53 -0.63
CA LEU A 86 9.47 7.30 -1.79
C LEU A 86 11.00 7.41 -1.85
N LEU A 87 11.64 7.72 -0.73
CA LEU A 87 13.10 7.77 -0.63
C LEU A 87 13.71 6.39 -0.90
N GLY A 88 13.16 5.33 -0.30
CA GLY A 88 13.63 3.95 -0.49
C GLY A 88 13.55 3.50 -1.95
N LEU A 89 12.40 3.69 -2.61
CA LEU A 89 12.20 3.32 -4.02
C LEU A 89 13.09 4.11 -4.99
N THR A 90 13.48 5.33 -4.60
CA THR A 90 14.31 6.22 -5.44
C THR A 90 15.80 5.95 -5.25
N TYR A 91 16.26 5.83 -4.01
CA TYR A 91 17.70 5.85 -3.69
C TYR A 91 18.28 4.49 -3.33
N ILE A 92 17.48 3.50 -2.95
CA ILE A 92 17.99 2.15 -2.67
C ILE A 92 18.14 1.40 -4.00
N PRO A 93 19.36 0.93 -4.34
CA PRO A 93 19.57 0.10 -5.51
C PRO A 93 18.96 -1.30 -5.30
N PHE A 94 18.38 -1.86 -6.37
CA PHE A 94 17.75 -3.18 -6.42
C PHE A 94 18.39 -4.03 -7.51
#